data_AF-A0A849FJM6-F1
#
_entry.id   AF-A0A849FJM6-F1
#
_cell.length_a   1.000
_cell.length_b   1.000
_cell.length_c   1.000
_cell.angle_alpha   90.00
_cell.angle_beta   90.00
_cell.angle_gamma   90.00
#
_symmetry.space_group_name_H-M   'P 1'
#
loop_
_entity.id
_entity.type
_entity.pdbx_description
1 polymer ?
#
loop_
_entity_poly.entity_id
_entity_poly.type
_entity_poly.pdbx_seq_one_letter_code
_entity_poly.pdbx_strand_id
1 'polypeptide(L)'
;MEGHRGALTSQGWIKRANRKAEMALHEAEALAAMAGQHPDLTHAWELVCLNQFHDVLTGTAIPEVFEDARKDYAQVEDLTEAAAGAAAAALAGDAPVVLNTMPLPATRFVTVEGDTDLPGQAVEGGTLLRLPDLAPYSVTPLVPDAVAAPGDAVTAAQQGDTWTLENALLRVVVGPNGQLQEVTDKARGRAVLAPGATANILQVFEDRPVSWDAWDIDPFFEDRCDHIDAPAKLTLVESGPLRLCLRVKTRYRDSTVTQDIILRDGSRRIDFETVVDWQESHLLLKAAFPVDILSPMATYDIQWGQIERPTHRNTTWDLARFEVPGQMWADLSEGDYGVALLNDCKYGYDIHENVLRLSLIKCATMPDPQADKGVHRFTYSLLPHPGGLAAEVQAEAMDLNYPLRVQAPGKGGARAVQVTSTAPNVIIETLKPAEDGRGLIVRFYERARQRGPVALNFNIDVECVERCDLLEVAQETLKTDGARVTIDLNPFEIVSLRIVPK
;
A
#
# COMPACT_ATOMS: atom_id res chain seq x y z
N MET A 1 -7.32 -19.66 11.42
CA MET A 1 -8.50 -20.43 10.98
C MET A 1 -8.08 -21.24 9.77
N GLU A 2 -8.48 -22.51 9.68
CA GLU A 2 -8.07 -23.43 8.59
C GLU A 2 -9.18 -23.63 7.53
N GLY A 3 -10.09 -22.66 7.44
CA GLY A 3 -11.19 -22.59 6.47
C GLY A 3 -11.54 -21.13 6.19
N HIS A 4 -12.49 -20.92 5.29
CA HIS A 4 -12.95 -19.63 4.79
C HIS A 4 -11.82 -18.78 4.17
N ARG A 5 -10.93 -19.40 3.37
CA ARG A 5 -9.79 -18.69 2.75
C ARG A 5 -10.20 -17.77 1.59
N GLY A 6 -11.31 -18.07 0.92
CA GLY A 6 -11.92 -17.22 -0.11
C GLY A 6 -12.39 -15.86 0.40
N ALA A 7 -12.68 -15.74 1.70
CA ALA A 7 -13.02 -14.49 2.38
C ALA A 7 -11.99 -13.36 2.18
N LEU A 8 -10.72 -13.71 1.92
CA LEU A 8 -9.64 -12.76 1.67
C LEU A 8 -9.75 -12.07 0.30
N THR A 9 -10.45 -12.69 -0.65
CA THR A 9 -10.46 -12.29 -2.07
C THR A 9 -11.87 -11.99 -2.60
N SER A 10 -12.91 -12.68 -2.12
CA SER A 10 -14.31 -12.52 -2.53
C SER A 10 -14.79 -11.07 -2.39
N GLN A 11 -15.58 -10.54 -3.33
CA GLN A 11 -16.03 -9.15 -3.34
C GLN A 11 -14.85 -8.17 -3.24
N GLY A 12 -13.87 -8.28 -4.15
CA GLY A 12 -12.65 -7.49 -4.13
C GLY A 12 -12.86 -5.98 -4.05
N TRP A 13 -13.99 -5.47 -4.55
CA TRP A 13 -14.34 -4.05 -4.47
C TRP A 13 -14.55 -3.57 -3.02
N ILE A 14 -15.12 -4.38 -2.12
CA ILE A 14 -15.42 -3.96 -0.74
C ILE A 14 -14.14 -3.83 0.08
N LYS A 15 -13.20 -4.74 -0.13
CA LYS A 15 -11.88 -4.70 0.48
C LYS A 15 -11.09 -3.47 0.04
N ARG A 16 -11.21 -3.11 -1.25
CA ARG A 16 -10.66 -1.85 -1.77
C ARG A 16 -11.34 -0.64 -1.14
N ALA A 17 -12.67 -0.60 -1.08
CA ALA A 17 -13.41 0.49 -0.47
C ALA A 17 -13.02 0.67 1.01
N ASN A 18 -12.93 -0.43 1.77
CA ASN A 18 -12.46 -0.43 3.15
C ASN A 18 -11.06 0.17 3.29
N ARG A 19 -10.08 -0.30 2.51
CA ARG A 19 -8.72 0.25 2.56
C ARG A 19 -8.69 1.74 2.23
N LYS A 20 -9.39 2.18 1.19
CA LYS A 20 -9.40 3.60 0.82
C LYS A 20 -10.11 4.46 1.89
N ALA A 21 -11.16 3.95 2.52
CA ALA A 21 -11.83 4.61 3.63
C ALA A 21 -10.93 4.73 4.88
N GLU A 22 -10.20 3.66 5.24
CA GLU A 22 -9.21 3.68 6.32
C GLU A 22 -8.13 4.75 6.07
N MET A 23 -7.59 4.80 4.84
CA MET A 23 -6.58 5.79 4.47
C MET A 23 -7.14 7.22 4.43
N ALA A 24 -8.39 7.42 3.99
CA ALA A 24 -9.03 8.72 3.96
C ALA A 24 -9.34 9.26 5.37
N LEU A 25 -9.78 8.39 6.29
CA LEU A 25 -9.95 8.74 7.71
C LEU A 25 -8.62 9.10 8.35
N HIS A 26 -7.58 8.29 8.11
CA HIS A 26 -6.23 8.57 8.57
C HIS A 26 -5.74 9.94 8.07
N GLU A 27 -5.87 10.21 6.77
CA GLU A 27 -5.48 11.49 6.18
C GLU A 27 -6.25 12.65 6.83
N ALA A 28 -7.57 12.55 6.95
CA ALA A 28 -8.41 13.60 7.51
C ALA A 28 -8.05 13.92 8.97
N GLU A 29 -7.86 12.88 9.81
CA GLU A 29 -7.45 13.06 11.21
C GLU A 29 -6.03 13.62 11.33
N ALA A 30 -5.09 13.13 10.53
CA ALA A 30 -3.71 13.58 10.54
C ALA A 30 -3.61 15.05 10.11
N LEU A 31 -4.25 15.43 9.00
CA LEU A 31 -4.26 16.82 8.55
C LEU A 31 -4.96 17.72 9.55
N ALA A 32 -6.08 17.28 10.15
CA ALA A 32 -6.76 18.04 11.18
C ALA A 32 -5.85 18.28 12.39
N ALA A 33 -5.17 17.25 12.90
CA ALA A 33 -4.21 17.37 13.98
C ALA A 33 -3.04 18.31 13.63
N MET A 34 -2.48 18.18 12.41
CA MET A 34 -1.44 19.08 11.91
C MET A 34 -1.93 20.53 11.84
N ALA A 35 -3.18 20.76 11.46
CA ALA A 35 -3.80 22.08 11.35
C ALA A 35 -4.32 22.65 12.69
N GLY A 36 -4.31 21.86 13.78
CA GLY A 36 -4.93 22.23 15.05
C GLY A 36 -6.46 22.28 15.00
N GLN A 37 -7.07 21.48 14.13
CA GLN A 37 -8.52 21.34 13.97
C GLN A 37 -9.04 20.05 14.61
N HIS A 38 -10.32 20.05 14.94
CA HIS A 38 -11.01 18.92 15.58
C HIS A 38 -12.35 18.64 14.85
N PRO A 39 -12.31 18.08 13.63
CA PRO A 39 -13.54 17.71 12.93
C PRO A 39 -14.25 16.56 13.65
N ASP A 40 -15.58 16.54 13.59
CA ASP A 40 -16.37 15.40 14.03
C ASP A 40 -16.42 14.38 12.89
N LEU A 41 -15.67 13.28 13.06
CA LEU A 41 -15.63 12.14 12.15
C LEU A 41 -16.30 10.90 12.75
N THR A 42 -17.05 11.03 13.85
CA THR A 42 -17.66 9.89 14.55
C THR A 42 -18.55 9.09 13.62
N HIS A 43 -19.41 9.76 12.84
CA HIS A 43 -20.31 9.06 11.93
C HIS A 43 -19.56 8.31 10.81
N ALA A 44 -18.47 8.89 10.28
CA ALA A 44 -17.66 8.22 9.26
C ALA A 44 -16.99 6.96 9.82
N TRP A 45 -16.46 7.02 11.05
CA TRP A 45 -15.93 5.84 11.74
C TRP A 45 -17.01 4.78 12.02
N GLU A 46 -18.21 5.18 12.45
CA GLU A 46 -19.33 4.26 12.65
C GLU A 46 -19.67 3.49 11.37
N LEU A 47 -19.72 4.17 10.22
CA LEU A 47 -20.00 3.55 8.91
C LEU A 47 -18.88 2.60 8.47
N VAL A 48 -17.61 2.96 8.68
CA VAL A 48 -16.48 2.07 8.39
C VAL A 48 -16.55 0.83 9.30
N CYS A 49 -16.72 0.99 10.61
CA CYS A 49 -16.83 -0.12 11.54
C CYS A 49 -18.05 -1.02 11.27
N LEU A 50 -19.18 -0.44 10.85
CA LEU A 50 -20.36 -1.19 10.41
C LEU A 50 -20.01 -2.11 9.23
N ASN A 51 -19.34 -1.57 8.21
CA ASN A 51 -18.95 -2.32 7.02
C ASN A 51 -17.76 -3.27 7.26
N GLN A 52 -17.02 -3.10 8.35
CA GLN A 52 -16.02 -4.05 8.86
C GLN A 52 -16.63 -5.26 9.58
N PHE A 53 -17.96 -5.35 9.68
CA PHE A 53 -18.60 -6.57 10.16
C PHE A 53 -18.13 -7.77 9.35
N HIS A 54 -17.83 -8.87 10.03
CA HIS A 54 -17.08 -9.98 9.45
C HIS A 54 -17.71 -10.54 8.17
N ASP A 55 -19.04 -10.68 8.07
CA ASP A 55 -19.68 -11.16 6.82
C ASP A 55 -19.76 -10.11 5.71
N VAL A 56 -19.76 -8.82 6.07
CA VAL A 56 -19.79 -7.71 5.10
C VAL A 56 -18.41 -7.59 4.47
N LEU A 57 -17.37 -7.31 5.27
CA LEU A 57 -16.01 -7.09 4.79
C LEU A 57 -15.43 -8.32 4.11
N THR A 58 -15.74 -9.53 4.58
CA THR A 58 -15.26 -10.77 3.94
C THR A 58 -15.96 -11.07 2.62
N GLY A 59 -17.02 -10.32 2.26
CA GLY A 59 -17.67 -10.47 0.97
C GLY A 59 -18.56 -11.70 0.90
N THR A 60 -19.24 -12.01 2.00
CA THR A 60 -20.00 -13.25 2.17
C THR A 60 -21.46 -13.02 2.57
N ALA A 61 -21.99 -11.84 2.26
CA ALA A 61 -23.38 -11.45 2.43
C ALA A 61 -24.14 -11.44 1.08
N ILE A 62 -25.46 -11.30 1.13
CA ILE A 62 -26.32 -11.17 -0.07
C ILE A 62 -26.09 -9.82 -0.79
N PRO A 63 -26.44 -9.71 -2.09
CA PRO A 63 -26.18 -8.51 -2.89
C PRO A 63 -26.67 -7.19 -2.28
N GLU A 64 -27.83 -7.20 -1.63
CA GLU A 64 -28.48 -6.02 -1.03
C GLU A 64 -27.60 -5.38 0.05
N VAL A 65 -26.86 -6.19 0.81
CA VAL A 65 -25.91 -5.69 1.82
C VAL A 65 -24.78 -4.90 1.15
N PHE A 66 -24.33 -5.34 -0.03
CA PHE A 66 -23.31 -4.65 -0.80
C PHE A 66 -23.81 -3.38 -1.48
N GLU A 67 -25.10 -3.30 -1.80
CA GLU A 67 -25.71 -2.05 -2.27
C GLU A 67 -25.74 -0.98 -1.18
N ASP A 68 -26.02 -1.35 0.06
CA ASP A 68 -25.98 -0.43 1.20
C ASP A 68 -24.54 -0.04 1.55
N ALA A 69 -23.60 -1.00 1.60
CA ALA A 69 -22.19 -0.73 1.83
C ALA A 69 -21.60 0.28 0.83
N ARG A 70 -22.02 0.25 -0.45
CA ARG A 70 -21.60 1.26 -1.45
C ARG A 70 -22.05 2.66 -1.10
N LYS A 71 -23.26 2.83 -0.55
CA LYS A 71 -23.78 4.14 -0.13
C LYS A 71 -23.03 4.64 1.09
N ASP A 72 -22.77 3.74 2.05
CA ASP A 72 -22.02 4.06 3.26
C ASP A 72 -20.60 4.53 2.92
N TYR A 73 -19.87 3.80 2.06
CA TYR A 73 -18.53 4.21 1.66
C TYR A 73 -18.50 5.53 0.88
N ALA A 74 -19.53 5.84 0.09
CA ALA A 74 -19.65 7.15 -0.56
C ALA A 74 -19.85 8.28 0.48
N GLN A 75 -20.63 8.05 1.54
CA GLN A 75 -20.77 9.01 2.63
C GLN A 75 -19.46 9.20 3.41
N VAL A 76 -18.71 8.11 3.65
CA VAL A 76 -17.39 8.18 4.28
C VAL A 76 -16.44 9.03 3.43
N GLU A 77 -16.42 8.84 2.11
CA GLU A 77 -15.62 9.63 1.18
C GLU A 77 -15.98 11.13 1.27
N ASP A 78 -17.27 11.49 1.22
CA ASP A 78 -17.72 12.88 1.33
C ASP A 78 -17.31 13.53 2.67
N LEU A 79 -17.48 12.82 3.79
CA LEU A 79 -17.17 13.33 5.13
C LEU A 79 -15.66 13.52 5.34
N THR A 80 -14.87 12.54 4.89
CA THR A 80 -13.40 12.58 5.01
C THR A 80 -12.79 13.63 4.12
N GLU A 81 -13.26 13.78 2.87
CA GLU A 81 -12.77 14.82 1.96
C GLU A 81 -13.11 16.23 2.49
N ALA A 82 -14.32 16.43 3.05
CA ALA A 82 -14.68 17.70 3.64
C ALA A 82 -13.74 18.10 4.81
N ALA A 83 -13.42 17.15 5.69
CA ALA A 83 -12.51 17.37 6.81
C ALA A 83 -11.05 17.57 6.35
N ALA A 84 -10.55 16.68 5.49
CA ALA A 84 -9.20 16.76 4.93
C ALA A 84 -9.00 18.06 4.13
N GLY A 85 -9.97 18.46 3.31
CA GLY A 85 -9.93 19.69 2.52
C GLY A 85 -9.93 20.96 3.40
N ALA A 86 -10.72 20.98 4.48
CA ALA A 86 -10.72 22.10 5.42
C ALA A 86 -9.38 22.23 6.17
N ALA A 87 -8.78 21.11 6.57
CA ALA A 87 -7.48 21.08 7.20
C ALA A 87 -6.35 21.45 6.23
N ALA A 88 -6.39 20.92 5.00
CA ALA A 88 -5.46 21.25 3.92
C ALA A 88 -5.47 22.75 3.61
N ALA A 89 -6.66 23.35 3.48
CA ALA A 89 -6.81 24.79 3.24
C ALA A 89 -6.23 25.65 4.38
N ALA A 90 -6.31 25.19 5.64
CA ALA A 90 -5.71 25.88 6.78
C ALA A 90 -4.17 25.80 6.79
N LEU A 91 -3.63 24.70 6.24
CA LEU A 91 -2.20 24.45 6.05
C LEU A 91 -1.63 25.05 4.74
N ALA A 92 -2.47 25.67 3.91
CA ALA A 92 -2.03 26.31 2.68
C ALA A 92 -1.03 27.45 2.96
N GLY A 93 -0.17 27.74 1.99
CA GLY A 93 0.75 28.87 2.01
C GLY A 93 0.65 29.73 0.75
N ASP A 94 1.59 30.64 0.58
CA ASP A 94 1.66 31.55 -0.58
C ASP A 94 1.97 30.81 -1.90
N ALA A 95 2.57 29.63 -1.83
CA ALA A 95 2.83 28.71 -2.94
C ALA A 95 2.00 27.43 -2.76
N PRO A 96 1.80 26.62 -3.82
CA PRO A 96 1.20 25.30 -3.66
C PRO A 96 2.02 24.48 -2.66
N VAL A 97 1.37 23.66 -1.84
CA VAL A 97 2.05 22.82 -0.85
C VAL A 97 1.70 21.35 -1.07
N VAL A 98 2.64 20.47 -0.76
CA VAL A 98 2.42 19.04 -0.63
C VAL A 98 2.22 18.71 0.83
N LEU A 99 1.13 18.02 1.12
CA LEU A 99 0.79 17.51 2.43
C LEU A 99 1.10 16.00 2.44
N ASN A 100 1.99 15.59 3.33
CA ASN A 100 2.40 14.21 3.50
C ASN A 100 1.94 13.69 4.85
N THR A 101 0.96 12.79 4.86
CA THR A 101 0.46 12.11 6.07
C THR A 101 1.13 10.74 6.29
N MET A 102 2.02 10.33 5.40
CA MET A 102 2.72 9.05 5.51
C MET A 102 3.58 9.00 6.79
N PRO A 103 3.50 7.92 7.60
CA PRO A 103 4.25 7.76 8.85
C PRO A 103 5.77 7.61 8.76
N LEU A 104 6.31 7.43 7.56
CA LEU A 104 7.74 7.17 7.33
C LEU A 104 8.32 8.15 6.32
N PRO A 105 9.61 8.48 6.44
CA PRO A 105 10.28 9.30 5.44
C PRO A 105 10.48 8.49 4.16
N ALA A 106 10.23 9.12 3.03
CA ALA A 106 10.47 8.53 1.72
C ALA A 106 10.62 9.60 0.64
N THR A 107 11.42 9.30 -0.38
CA THR A 107 11.37 10.00 -1.67
C THR A 107 10.00 9.73 -2.28
N ARG A 108 9.30 10.79 -2.72
CA ARG A 108 7.92 10.68 -3.21
C ARG A 108 7.79 11.24 -4.61
N PHE A 109 6.76 10.80 -5.32
CA PHE A 109 6.36 11.38 -6.59
C PHE A 109 4.96 11.95 -6.46
N VAL A 110 4.73 13.13 -7.03
CA VAL A 110 3.42 13.76 -7.03
C VAL A 110 3.12 14.34 -8.41
N THR A 111 1.88 14.20 -8.87
CA THR A 111 1.42 14.87 -10.08
C THR A 111 0.73 16.17 -9.66
N VAL A 112 1.19 17.29 -10.21
CA VAL A 112 0.54 18.60 -10.05
C VAL A 112 -0.28 18.87 -11.30
N GLU A 113 -1.54 19.26 -11.13
CA GLU A 113 -2.42 19.58 -12.24
C GLU A 113 -1.93 20.83 -13.00
N GLY A 114 -1.97 20.76 -14.34
CA GLY A 114 -1.58 21.85 -15.22
C GLY A 114 -0.07 21.99 -15.47
N ASP A 115 0.28 23.06 -16.19
CA ASP A 115 1.68 23.41 -16.49
C ASP A 115 2.32 24.09 -15.27
N THR A 116 3.55 23.71 -14.97
CA THR A 116 4.37 24.30 -13.90
C THR A 116 5.78 24.57 -14.39
N ASP A 117 6.40 25.64 -13.88
CA ASP A 117 7.80 25.96 -14.15
C ASP A 117 8.77 25.08 -13.32
N LEU A 118 8.24 24.21 -12.46
CA LEU A 118 9.03 23.29 -11.65
C LEU A 118 9.66 22.18 -12.51
N PRO A 119 10.89 21.74 -12.20
CA PRO A 119 11.55 20.68 -12.95
C PRO A 119 10.79 19.36 -12.78
N GLY A 120 10.18 18.89 -13.87
CA GLY A 120 9.32 17.71 -13.84
C GLY A 120 9.21 17.03 -15.19
N GLN A 121 8.33 16.03 -15.23
CA GLN A 121 7.99 15.29 -16.43
C GLN A 121 6.51 15.49 -16.75
N ALA A 122 6.19 15.88 -17.99
CA ALA A 122 4.81 15.92 -18.44
C ALA A 122 4.22 14.49 -18.47
N VAL A 123 3.05 14.32 -17.86
CA VAL A 123 2.32 13.05 -17.78
C VAL A 123 0.83 13.28 -18.05
N GLU A 124 0.05 12.21 -18.21
CA GLU A 124 -1.41 12.34 -18.28
C GLU A 124 -1.93 12.99 -16.98
N GLY A 125 -2.66 14.11 -17.11
CA GLY A 125 -3.23 14.84 -15.98
C GLY A 125 -2.37 15.99 -15.41
N GLY A 126 -1.11 16.17 -15.85
CA GLY A 126 -0.30 17.31 -15.41
C GLY A 126 1.21 17.07 -15.46
N THR A 127 1.92 17.59 -14.47
CA THR A 127 3.38 17.46 -14.36
C THR A 127 3.76 16.60 -13.16
N LEU A 128 4.46 15.50 -13.42
CA LEU A 128 5.04 14.63 -12.40
C LEU A 128 6.31 15.26 -11.84
N LEU A 129 6.34 15.44 -10.53
CA LEU A 129 7.48 15.97 -9.78
C LEU A 129 8.07 14.88 -8.90
N ARG A 130 9.39 14.91 -8.75
CA ARG A 130 10.12 14.10 -7.78
C ARG A 130 10.44 14.94 -6.57
N LEU A 131 9.97 14.52 -5.41
CA LEU A 131 10.25 15.17 -4.13
C LEU A 131 11.34 14.35 -3.42
N PRO A 132 12.30 15.02 -2.76
CA PRO A 132 13.31 14.33 -1.94
C PRO A 132 12.64 13.63 -0.75
N ASP A 133 13.44 13.06 0.16
CA ASP A 133 12.92 12.39 1.36
C ASP A 133 12.05 13.34 2.20
N LEU A 134 10.73 13.22 2.03
CA LEU A 134 9.75 13.99 2.77
C LEU A 134 9.68 13.44 4.18
N ALA A 135 9.72 14.31 5.18
CA ALA A 135 9.54 13.90 6.56
C ALA A 135 8.09 13.37 6.79
N PRO A 136 7.87 12.48 7.77
CA PRO A 136 6.53 12.09 8.20
C PRO A 136 5.71 13.30 8.62
N TYR A 137 4.39 13.28 8.35
CA TYR A 137 3.45 14.33 8.77
C TYR A 137 3.96 15.75 8.45
N SER A 138 4.30 16.00 7.19
CA SER A 138 4.96 17.24 6.76
C SER A 138 4.14 18.05 5.76
N VAL A 139 4.43 19.35 5.74
CA VAL A 139 3.92 20.31 4.76
C VAL A 139 5.12 20.90 4.03
N THR A 140 5.21 20.64 2.73
CA THR A 140 6.35 21.05 1.91
C THR A 140 5.88 22.00 0.80
N PRO A 141 6.34 23.26 0.79
CA PRO A 141 6.07 24.17 -0.34
C PRO A 141 6.66 23.65 -1.65
N LEU A 142 5.88 23.68 -2.72
CA LEU A 142 6.31 23.36 -4.07
C LEU A 142 7.00 24.58 -4.70
N VAL A 143 8.28 24.72 -4.39
CA VAL A 143 9.19 25.73 -4.96
C VAL A 143 10.35 25.02 -5.67
N PRO A 144 11.09 25.68 -6.58
CA PRO A 144 12.15 25.03 -7.36
C PRO A 144 13.16 24.23 -6.52
N ASP A 145 13.54 24.75 -5.34
CA ASP A 145 14.51 24.09 -4.44
C ASP A 145 13.94 22.87 -3.70
N ALA A 146 12.61 22.70 -3.68
CA ALA A 146 11.93 21.59 -3.02
C ALA A 146 11.73 20.37 -3.94
N VAL A 147 11.98 20.54 -5.25
CA VAL A 147 11.85 19.47 -6.25
C VAL A 147 13.24 18.94 -6.55
N ALA A 148 13.39 17.61 -6.47
CA ALA A 148 14.63 16.97 -6.79
C ALA A 148 14.77 16.83 -8.31
N ALA A 149 15.95 17.19 -8.83
CA ALA A 149 16.27 16.89 -10.22
C ALA A 149 16.16 15.37 -10.48
N PRO A 150 15.82 14.97 -11.73
CA PRO A 150 15.94 13.57 -12.12
C PRO A 150 17.37 13.07 -11.85
N GLY A 151 17.48 11.84 -11.35
CA GLY A 151 18.75 11.12 -11.27
C GLY A 151 19.23 10.68 -12.67
N ASP A 152 19.48 9.38 -12.82
CA ASP A 152 19.75 8.81 -14.15
C ASP A 152 18.43 8.63 -14.90
N ALA A 153 18.43 8.97 -16.20
CA ALA A 153 17.22 8.86 -17.01
C ALA A 153 16.68 7.43 -17.04
N VAL A 154 15.38 7.28 -16.83
CA VAL A 154 14.67 6.03 -17.11
C VAL A 154 14.54 5.86 -18.63
N THR A 155 14.86 4.68 -19.17
CA THR A 155 14.91 4.41 -20.61
C THR A 155 14.09 3.19 -21.03
N ALA A 156 13.47 3.27 -22.19
CA ALA A 156 12.73 2.17 -22.81
C ALA A 156 13.31 1.87 -24.19
N ALA A 157 13.51 0.60 -24.51
CA ALA A 157 13.93 0.16 -25.84
C ALA A 157 13.12 -1.06 -26.28
N GLN A 158 12.66 -1.05 -27.53
CA GLN A 158 11.96 -2.18 -28.14
C GLN A 158 12.91 -2.98 -29.03
N GLN A 159 12.91 -4.30 -28.91
CA GLN A 159 13.67 -5.22 -29.77
C GLN A 159 12.76 -6.36 -30.24
N GLY A 160 12.26 -6.26 -31.48
CA GLY A 160 11.20 -7.16 -31.94
C GLY A 160 9.93 -6.99 -31.09
N ASP A 161 9.44 -8.07 -30.51
CA ASP A 161 8.23 -8.08 -29.69
C ASP A 161 8.51 -7.96 -28.17
N THR A 162 9.75 -7.68 -27.78
CA THR A 162 10.13 -7.46 -26.38
C THR A 162 10.46 -5.99 -26.11
N TRP A 163 10.23 -5.58 -24.87
CA TRP A 163 10.57 -4.25 -24.37
C TRP A 163 11.57 -4.38 -23.22
N THR A 164 12.62 -3.58 -23.24
CA THR A 164 13.53 -3.40 -22.11
C THR A 164 13.23 -2.06 -21.47
N LEU A 165 12.88 -2.06 -20.18
CA LEU A 165 12.69 -0.87 -19.34
C LEU A 165 13.85 -0.82 -18.33
N GLU A 166 14.49 0.33 -18.16
CA GLU A 166 15.69 0.44 -17.33
C GLU A 166 15.75 1.79 -16.60
N ASN A 167 16.06 1.78 -15.30
CA ASN A 167 16.44 2.96 -14.50
C ASN A 167 17.85 2.74 -13.92
N ALA A 168 18.36 3.57 -13.02
CA ALA A 168 19.68 3.37 -12.40
C ALA A 168 19.88 2.00 -11.70
N LEU A 169 18.81 1.43 -11.15
CA LEU A 169 18.85 0.29 -10.23
C LEU A 169 18.44 -1.03 -10.86
N LEU A 170 17.50 -1.00 -11.81
CA LEU A 170 16.87 -2.17 -12.41
C LEU A 170 16.94 -2.14 -13.92
N ARG A 171 17.04 -3.34 -14.50
CA ARG A 171 16.74 -3.63 -15.90
C ARG A 171 15.63 -4.67 -15.97
N VAL A 172 14.57 -4.40 -16.71
CA VAL A 172 13.37 -5.23 -16.80
C VAL A 172 13.08 -5.54 -18.25
N VAL A 173 12.99 -6.82 -18.62
CA VAL A 173 12.60 -7.25 -19.96
C VAL A 173 11.18 -7.78 -19.93
N VAL A 174 10.30 -7.16 -20.72
CA VAL A 174 8.89 -7.51 -20.87
C VAL A 174 8.71 -8.25 -22.20
N GLY A 175 8.11 -9.44 -22.12
CA GLY A 175 7.82 -10.28 -23.28
C GLY A 175 6.54 -9.88 -24.04
N PRO A 176 6.26 -10.51 -25.19
CA PRO A 176 5.13 -10.18 -26.06
C PRO A 176 3.74 -10.39 -25.41
N ASN A 177 3.67 -11.18 -24.35
CA ASN A 177 2.45 -11.42 -23.56
C ASN A 177 2.33 -10.50 -22.34
N GLY A 178 3.28 -9.58 -22.12
CA GLY A 178 3.32 -8.68 -20.96
C GLY A 178 3.95 -9.26 -19.70
N GLN A 179 4.40 -10.53 -19.73
CA GLN A 179 5.12 -11.13 -18.61
C GLN A 179 6.56 -10.60 -18.55
N LEU A 180 7.12 -10.56 -17.34
CA LEU A 180 8.53 -10.22 -17.14
C LEU A 180 9.38 -11.45 -17.49
N GLN A 181 10.23 -11.32 -18.50
CA GLN A 181 11.18 -12.36 -18.92
C GLN A 181 12.48 -12.27 -18.15
N GLU A 182 12.87 -11.07 -17.72
CA GLU A 182 14.09 -10.84 -16.95
C GLU A 182 13.87 -9.63 -16.04
N VAL A 183 14.36 -9.73 -14.81
CA VAL A 183 14.51 -8.59 -13.90
C VAL A 183 15.91 -8.68 -13.30
N THR A 184 16.74 -7.70 -13.60
CA THR A 184 18.11 -7.60 -13.11
C THR A 184 18.24 -6.45 -12.15
N ASP A 185 18.72 -6.72 -10.94
CA ASP A 185 19.20 -5.70 -10.02
C ASP A 185 20.62 -5.33 -10.40
N LYS A 186 20.78 -4.17 -11.03
CA LYS A 186 22.06 -3.68 -11.53
C LYS A 186 23.02 -3.30 -10.41
N ALA A 187 22.49 -2.80 -9.30
CA ALA A 187 23.30 -2.41 -8.15
C ALA A 187 23.92 -3.63 -7.45
N ARG A 188 23.23 -4.78 -7.48
CA ARG A 188 23.72 -6.04 -6.91
C ARG A 188 24.31 -7.00 -7.96
N GLY A 189 24.14 -6.72 -9.25
CA GLY A 189 24.59 -7.58 -10.33
C GLY A 189 23.90 -8.95 -10.31
N ARG A 190 22.62 -8.99 -9.91
CA ARG A 190 21.87 -10.22 -9.62
C ARG A 190 20.56 -10.31 -10.41
N ALA A 191 20.19 -11.50 -10.83
CA ALA A 191 18.87 -11.79 -11.38
C ALA A 191 17.85 -11.96 -10.23
N VAL A 192 16.69 -11.33 -10.36
CA VAL A 192 15.62 -11.39 -9.35
C VAL A 192 14.74 -12.62 -9.56
N LEU A 193 14.54 -13.02 -10.82
CA LEU A 193 13.67 -14.15 -11.18
C LEU A 193 14.43 -15.48 -11.12
N ALA A 194 13.72 -16.55 -10.79
CA ALA A 194 14.28 -17.89 -10.80
C ALA A 194 14.82 -18.27 -12.20
N PRO A 195 15.87 -19.11 -12.31
CA PRO A 195 16.46 -19.46 -13.61
C PRO A 195 15.43 -20.01 -14.61
N GLY A 196 15.29 -19.33 -15.75
CA GLY A 196 14.36 -19.70 -16.83
C GLY A 196 12.88 -19.41 -16.54
N ALA A 197 12.55 -18.80 -15.40
CA ALA A 197 11.19 -18.42 -15.07
C ALA A 197 10.80 -17.06 -15.66
N THR A 198 9.50 -16.88 -15.89
CA THR A 198 8.90 -15.57 -16.12
C THR A 198 8.14 -15.12 -14.86
N ALA A 199 7.84 -13.83 -14.75
CA ALA A 199 7.13 -13.26 -13.62
C ALA A 199 5.96 -12.37 -14.09
N ASN A 200 5.14 -11.93 -13.13
CA ASN A 200 3.85 -11.31 -13.40
C ASN A 200 2.96 -12.23 -14.27
N ILE A 201 2.97 -13.53 -13.93
CA ILE A 201 2.16 -14.53 -14.61
C ILE A 201 0.74 -14.42 -14.04
N LEU A 202 -0.21 -14.01 -14.87
CA LEU A 202 -1.63 -14.02 -14.52
C LEU A 202 -2.17 -15.45 -14.64
N GLN A 203 -2.36 -16.10 -13.50
CA GLN A 203 -2.85 -17.46 -13.37
C GLN A 203 -4.35 -17.47 -13.07
N VAL A 204 -5.10 -18.34 -13.75
CA VAL A 204 -6.54 -18.48 -13.61
C VAL A 204 -6.83 -19.91 -13.19
N PHE A 205 -7.32 -20.09 -11.98
CA PHE A 205 -7.65 -21.40 -11.41
C PHE A 205 -9.14 -21.69 -11.49
N GLU A 206 -9.52 -22.95 -11.72
CA GLU A 206 -10.91 -23.38 -11.47
C GLU A 206 -11.18 -23.30 -9.95
N ASP A 207 -12.20 -22.54 -9.58
CA ASP A 207 -12.56 -22.28 -8.19
C ASP A 207 -14.00 -22.72 -7.94
N ARG A 208 -14.12 -23.97 -7.47
CA ARG A 208 -15.38 -24.63 -7.15
C ARG A 208 -15.25 -25.36 -5.83
N PRO A 209 -15.26 -24.62 -4.70
CA PRO A 209 -15.07 -25.25 -3.41
C PRO A 209 -16.21 -26.23 -3.08
N VAL A 210 -15.91 -27.25 -2.26
CA VAL A 210 -16.87 -28.30 -1.87
C VAL A 210 -18.09 -27.71 -1.15
N SER A 211 -17.90 -26.66 -0.38
CA SER A 211 -18.94 -25.97 0.37
C SER A 211 -18.60 -24.49 0.47
N TRP A 212 -19.63 -23.66 0.66
CA TRP A 212 -19.50 -22.22 0.95
C TRP A 212 -18.66 -21.45 -0.09
N ASP A 213 -19.21 -21.30 -1.30
CA ASP A 213 -18.55 -20.74 -2.49
C ASP A 213 -17.75 -19.44 -2.23
N ALA A 214 -18.39 -18.38 -1.73
CA ALA A 214 -17.70 -17.12 -1.40
C ALA A 214 -16.68 -17.23 -0.26
N TRP A 215 -16.91 -18.14 0.69
CA TRP A 215 -16.05 -18.28 1.87
C TRP A 215 -14.77 -19.03 1.56
N ASP A 216 -14.83 -20.11 0.77
CA ASP A 216 -13.73 -21.06 0.68
C ASP A 216 -12.93 -20.98 -0.61
N ILE A 217 -11.64 -21.29 -0.47
CA ILE A 217 -10.78 -21.77 -1.55
C ILE A 217 -10.27 -23.10 -1.02
N ASP A 218 -10.39 -24.16 -1.80
CA ASP A 218 -9.96 -25.49 -1.41
C ASP A 218 -8.49 -25.75 -1.78
N PRO A 219 -7.75 -26.60 -1.04
CA PRO A 219 -6.31 -26.81 -1.26
C PRO A 219 -5.97 -27.40 -2.64
N PHE A 220 -6.94 -27.99 -3.34
CA PHE A 220 -6.78 -28.55 -4.67
C PHE A 220 -7.10 -27.56 -5.81
N PHE A 221 -7.25 -26.26 -5.51
CA PHE A 221 -7.47 -25.24 -6.55
C PHE A 221 -6.34 -25.23 -7.62
N GLU A 222 -5.14 -25.67 -7.25
CA GLU A 222 -3.97 -25.76 -8.14
C GLU A 222 -4.10 -26.85 -9.22
N ASP A 223 -5.01 -27.81 -9.07
CA ASP A 223 -5.15 -28.96 -9.99
C ASP A 223 -5.56 -28.54 -11.41
N ARG A 224 -6.23 -27.39 -11.56
CA ARG A 224 -6.62 -26.81 -12.84
C ARG A 224 -6.22 -25.35 -12.93
N CYS A 225 -5.03 -25.12 -13.48
CA CYS A 225 -4.51 -23.80 -13.77
C CYS A 225 -4.48 -23.54 -15.29
N ASP A 226 -4.97 -22.37 -15.68
CA ASP A 226 -4.83 -21.77 -17.00
C ASP A 226 -4.06 -20.44 -16.86
N HIS A 227 -3.50 -19.91 -17.95
CA HIS A 227 -2.72 -18.67 -17.92
C HIS A 227 -3.27 -17.63 -18.90
N ILE A 228 -3.21 -16.35 -18.53
CA ILE A 228 -3.41 -15.25 -19.48
C ILE A 228 -2.07 -14.95 -20.15
N ASP A 229 -1.73 -15.70 -21.19
CA ASP A 229 -0.42 -15.65 -21.86
C ASP A 229 -0.49 -15.42 -23.38
N ALA A 230 -1.69 -15.16 -23.90
CA ALA A 230 -1.88 -14.76 -25.29
C ALA A 230 -1.09 -13.47 -25.61
N PRO A 231 -0.58 -13.31 -26.85
CA PRO A 231 0.11 -12.10 -27.27
C PRO A 231 -0.71 -10.84 -26.94
N ALA A 232 -0.09 -9.92 -26.21
CA ALA A 232 -0.72 -8.69 -25.74
C ALA A 232 -0.38 -7.53 -26.67
N LYS A 233 -1.22 -6.50 -26.67
CA LYS A 233 -0.86 -5.21 -27.25
C LYS A 233 -0.04 -4.42 -26.24
N LEU A 234 1.25 -4.25 -26.54
CA LEU A 234 2.17 -3.42 -25.77
C LEU A 234 2.22 -2.00 -26.35
N THR A 235 2.16 -0.98 -25.50
CA THR A 235 2.23 0.43 -25.92
C THR A 235 2.98 1.23 -24.86
N LEU A 236 4.10 1.84 -25.24
CA LEU A 236 4.78 2.81 -24.37
C LEU A 236 3.92 4.07 -24.33
N VAL A 237 3.19 4.29 -23.22
CA VAL A 237 2.26 5.40 -23.06
C VAL A 237 2.90 6.60 -22.36
N GLU A 238 3.97 6.36 -21.61
CA GLU A 238 4.74 7.41 -20.95
C GLU A 238 6.23 7.12 -21.09
N SER A 239 6.99 8.13 -21.52
CA SER A 239 8.44 8.07 -21.58
C SER A 239 9.04 9.42 -21.20
N GLY A 240 9.65 9.47 -20.01
CA GLY A 240 10.39 10.64 -19.57
C GLY A 240 11.42 10.28 -18.50
N PRO A 241 12.15 11.29 -17.99
CA PRO A 241 13.31 11.08 -17.13
C PRO A 241 12.97 10.57 -15.72
N LEU A 242 11.73 10.74 -15.26
CA LEU A 242 11.26 10.36 -13.92
C LEU A 242 10.47 9.06 -13.89
N ARG A 243 9.73 8.75 -14.97
CA ARG A 243 8.84 7.59 -15.01
C ARG A 243 8.62 7.08 -16.43
N LEU A 244 8.61 5.76 -16.57
CA LEU A 244 8.12 5.07 -17.76
C LEU A 244 6.82 4.34 -17.44
N CYS A 245 5.97 4.23 -18.44
CA CYS A 245 4.76 3.42 -18.37
C CYS A 245 4.59 2.62 -19.67
N LEU A 246 4.72 1.29 -19.56
CA LEU A 246 4.41 0.36 -20.64
C LEU A 246 3.03 -0.26 -20.40
N ARG A 247 2.06 0.09 -21.24
CA ARG A 247 0.70 -0.43 -21.18
C ARG A 247 0.61 -1.77 -21.90
N VAL A 248 0.13 -2.78 -21.19
CA VAL A 248 -0.19 -4.12 -21.67
C VAL A 248 -1.71 -4.25 -21.77
N LYS A 249 -2.23 -4.61 -22.95
CA LYS A 249 -3.65 -4.96 -23.12
C LYS A 249 -3.80 -6.37 -23.66
N THR A 250 -4.52 -7.21 -22.92
CA THR A 250 -4.80 -8.59 -23.32
C THR A 250 -6.26 -8.96 -23.02
N ARG A 251 -6.65 -10.15 -23.44
CA ARG A 251 -7.99 -10.73 -23.24
C ARG A 251 -7.87 -12.12 -22.65
N TYR A 252 -8.85 -12.47 -21.85
CA TYR A 252 -9.06 -13.83 -21.38
C TYR A 252 -10.54 -14.12 -21.51
N ARG A 253 -10.91 -15.00 -22.45
CA ARG A 253 -12.32 -15.31 -22.78
C ARG A 253 -13.14 -14.04 -23.02
N ASP A 254 -14.16 -13.77 -22.20
CA ASP A 254 -15.04 -12.62 -22.31
C ASP A 254 -14.54 -11.40 -21.52
N SER A 255 -13.40 -11.55 -20.82
CA SER A 255 -12.78 -10.54 -19.96
C SER A 255 -11.63 -9.79 -20.65
N THR A 256 -11.37 -8.57 -20.20
CA THR A 256 -10.24 -7.75 -20.66
C THR A 256 -9.34 -7.36 -19.51
N VAL A 257 -8.02 -7.39 -19.75
CA VAL A 257 -7.01 -6.96 -18.79
C VAL A 257 -6.18 -5.84 -19.42
N THR A 258 -6.15 -4.68 -18.75
CA THR A 258 -5.22 -3.59 -19.04
C THR A 258 -4.32 -3.43 -17.84
N GLN A 259 -3.00 -3.51 -18.05
CA GLN A 259 -2.03 -3.32 -16.99
C GLN A 259 -0.95 -2.35 -17.44
N ASP A 260 -0.66 -1.37 -16.61
CA ASP A 260 0.43 -0.42 -16.79
C ASP A 260 1.61 -0.86 -15.94
N ILE A 261 2.70 -1.28 -16.60
CA ILE A 261 3.97 -1.63 -15.96
C ILE A 261 4.79 -0.36 -15.86
N ILE A 262 5.05 0.06 -14.63
CA ILE A 262 5.65 1.36 -14.33
C ILE A 262 7.01 1.19 -13.65
N LEU A 263 7.99 1.94 -14.15
CA LEU A 263 9.32 2.04 -13.56
C LEU A 263 9.64 3.52 -13.32
N ARG A 264 10.14 3.84 -12.12
CA ARG A 264 10.44 5.22 -11.70
C ARG A 264 11.93 5.43 -11.51
N ASP A 265 12.38 6.67 -11.63
CA ASP A 265 13.74 7.08 -11.26
C ASP A 265 14.00 6.76 -9.78
N GLY A 266 15.22 6.30 -9.49
CA GLY A 266 15.68 6.03 -8.13
C GLY A 266 14.97 4.93 -7.34
N SER A 267 14.03 4.17 -7.94
CA SER A 267 13.26 3.15 -7.23
C SER A 267 13.57 1.73 -7.73
N ARG A 268 13.53 0.75 -6.82
CA ARG A 268 13.54 -0.70 -7.16
C ARG A 268 12.14 -1.26 -7.32
N ARG A 269 11.10 -0.46 -7.10
CA ARG A 269 9.72 -0.91 -7.19
C ARG A 269 9.25 -0.92 -8.65
N ILE A 270 8.69 -2.04 -9.06
CA ILE A 270 7.99 -2.19 -10.34
C ILE A 270 6.50 -2.22 -10.02
N ASP A 271 5.76 -1.20 -10.45
CA ASP A 271 4.32 -1.11 -10.18
C ASP A 271 3.52 -1.72 -11.35
N PHE A 272 2.43 -2.42 -11.01
CA PHE A 272 1.47 -3.00 -11.95
C PHE A 272 0.08 -2.41 -11.70
N GLU A 273 -0.18 -1.23 -12.26
CA GLU A 273 -1.50 -0.61 -12.17
C GLU A 273 -2.46 -1.34 -13.10
N THR A 274 -3.43 -2.06 -12.52
CA THR A 274 -4.24 -3.04 -13.26
C THR A 274 -5.72 -2.66 -13.25
N VAL A 275 -6.31 -2.64 -14.44
CA VAL A 275 -7.75 -2.54 -14.66
C VAL A 275 -8.22 -3.80 -15.37
N VAL A 276 -9.15 -4.52 -14.74
CA VAL A 276 -9.72 -5.75 -15.28
C VAL A 276 -11.23 -5.56 -15.43
N ASP A 277 -11.76 -5.72 -16.63
CA ASP A 277 -13.20 -5.94 -16.83
C ASP A 277 -13.43 -7.45 -16.85
N TRP A 278 -13.88 -7.99 -15.72
CA TRP A 278 -13.95 -9.42 -15.46
C TRP A 278 -15.39 -9.92 -15.58
N GLN A 279 -15.60 -10.90 -16.46
CA GLN A 279 -16.93 -11.42 -16.80
C GLN A 279 -17.08 -12.93 -16.54
N GLU A 280 -16.04 -13.56 -15.97
CA GLU A 280 -16.02 -15.00 -15.73
C GLU A 280 -16.79 -15.42 -14.46
N SER A 281 -16.86 -16.72 -14.19
CA SER A 281 -17.51 -17.28 -12.99
C SER A 281 -16.79 -18.56 -12.55
N HIS A 282 -16.75 -18.82 -11.24
CA HIS A 282 -16.02 -19.94 -10.64
C HIS A 282 -14.55 -19.99 -11.03
N LEU A 283 -13.91 -18.82 -11.09
CA LEU A 283 -12.50 -18.66 -11.38
C LEU A 283 -11.84 -17.81 -10.29
N LEU A 284 -10.59 -18.16 -9.99
CA LEU A 284 -9.70 -17.41 -9.11
C LEU A 284 -8.51 -16.90 -9.94
N LEU A 285 -8.41 -15.59 -10.08
CA LEU A 285 -7.29 -14.92 -10.75
C LEU A 285 -6.21 -14.61 -9.71
N LYS A 286 -4.96 -15.00 -9.99
CA LYS A 286 -3.78 -14.64 -9.19
C LYS A 286 -2.65 -14.08 -10.06
N ALA A 287 -1.75 -13.29 -9.48
CA ALA A 287 -0.48 -12.90 -10.10
C ALA A 287 0.68 -13.65 -9.43
N ALA A 288 1.56 -14.27 -10.22
CA ALA A 288 2.67 -15.08 -9.73
C ALA A 288 4.05 -14.55 -10.14
N PHE A 289 4.98 -14.68 -9.19
CA PHE A 289 6.37 -14.22 -9.27
C PHE A 289 7.32 -15.29 -8.73
N PRO A 290 7.80 -16.20 -9.58
CA PRO A 290 8.89 -17.11 -9.24
C PRO A 290 10.21 -16.33 -9.14
N VAL A 291 10.78 -16.23 -7.94
CA VAL A 291 12.00 -15.46 -7.65
C VAL A 291 13.18 -16.38 -7.33
N ASP A 292 14.39 -15.89 -7.50
CA ASP A 292 15.61 -16.62 -7.16
C ASP A 292 15.99 -16.39 -5.69
N ILE A 293 15.10 -16.79 -4.77
CA ILE A 293 15.30 -16.66 -3.31
C ILE A 293 15.04 -18.00 -2.64
N LEU A 294 15.95 -18.39 -1.74
CA LEU A 294 15.79 -19.57 -0.91
C LEU A 294 15.54 -19.18 0.54
N SER A 295 14.29 -19.32 0.99
CA SER A 295 13.97 -19.18 2.41
C SER A 295 12.88 -20.17 2.85
N PRO A 296 13.02 -20.80 4.02
CA PRO A 296 11.98 -21.66 4.58
C PRO A 296 10.78 -20.86 5.15
N MET A 297 10.91 -19.54 5.26
CA MET A 297 9.90 -18.66 5.85
C MET A 297 9.69 -17.42 4.98
N ALA A 298 8.44 -16.98 4.86
CA ALA A 298 8.07 -15.70 4.31
C ALA A 298 7.50 -14.81 5.41
N THR A 299 7.75 -13.50 5.32
CA THR A 299 7.29 -12.50 6.29
C THR A 299 6.07 -11.77 5.72
N TYR A 300 5.03 -11.58 6.52
CA TYR A 300 3.78 -10.96 6.09
C TYR A 300 3.42 -9.79 7.00
N ASP A 301 2.89 -8.74 6.39
CA ASP A 301 2.35 -7.58 7.07
C ASP A 301 1.08 -7.92 7.86
N ILE A 302 1.03 -7.50 9.13
CA ILE A 302 -0.15 -7.59 10.00
C ILE A 302 -0.34 -6.27 10.74
N GLN A 303 -1.48 -6.10 11.41
CA GLN A 303 -1.73 -4.89 12.19
C GLN A 303 -0.61 -4.65 13.21
N TRP A 304 0.07 -3.51 13.08
CA TRP A 304 1.17 -3.05 13.95
C TRP A 304 2.33 -4.05 14.12
N GLY A 305 2.64 -4.84 13.10
CA GLY A 305 3.76 -5.77 13.15
C GLY A 305 3.92 -6.64 11.92
N GLN A 306 4.62 -7.75 12.09
CA GLN A 306 4.86 -8.71 11.03
C GLN A 306 4.90 -10.13 11.59
N ILE A 307 4.54 -11.11 10.75
CA ILE A 307 4.54 -12.53 11.12
C ILE A 307 5.25 -13.37 10.06
N GLU A 308 6.05 -14.33 10.51
CA GLU A 308 6.70 -15.30 9.64
C GLU A 308 5.82 -16.54 9.47
N ARG A 309 5.66 -17.01 8.23
CA ARG A 309 4.95 -18.26 7.92
C ARG A 309 5.82 -19.16 7.03
N PRO A 310 5.76 -20.49 7.18
CA PRO A 310 6.54 -21.41 6.36
C PRO A 310 6.20 -21.31 4.88
N THR A 311 7.20 -21.50 4.03
CA THR A 311 7.05 -21.57 2.56
C THR A 311 6.89 -23.01 2.06
N HIS A 312 6.92 -24.01 2.96
CA HIS A 312 6.83 -25.43 2.64
C HIS A 312 5.56 -26.05 3.23
N ARG A 313 5.16 -27.25 2.79
CA ARG A 313 3.96 -27.98 3.28
C ARG A 313 4.32 -29.24 4.09
N ASN A 314 5.32 -29.14 4.97
CA ASN A 314 5.91 -30.30 5.67
C ASN A 314 5.01 -30.92 6.74
N THR A 315 4.19 -30.09 7.42
CA THR A 315 3.23 -30.55 8.44
C THR A 315 1.80 -30.28 8.00
N THR A 316 0.82 -30.89 8.68
CA THR A 316 -0.60 -30.60 8.45
C THR A 316 -0.94 -29.13 8.68
N TRP A 317 -0.28 -28.49 9.64
CA TRP A 317 -0.42 -27.07 9.94
C TRP A 317 0.11 -26.18 8.81
N ASP A 318 1.20 -26.60 8.16
CA ASP A 318 1.77 -25.87 7.03
C ASP A 318 0.93 -26.06 5.77
N LEU A 319 0.46 -27.29 5.54
CA LEU A 319 -0.46 -27.62 4.44
C LEU A 319 -1.73 -26.77 4.50
N ALA A 320 -2.24 -26.47 5.71
CA ALA A 320 -3.40 -25.62 5.89
C ALA A 320 -3.15 -24.12 5.60
N ARG A 321 -1.90 -23.66 5.42
CA ARG A 321 -1.56 -22.24 5.22
C ARG A 321 -1.24 -21.92 3.75
N PHE A 322 -1.95 -22.54 2.82
CA PHE A 322 -1.77 -22.33 1.38
C PHE A 322 -2.38 -21.02 0.84
N GLU A 323 -3.17 -20.31 1.64
CA GLU A 323 -3.65 -18.94 1.39
C GLU A 323 -3.72 -18.26 2.76
N VAL A 324 -3.09 -17.09 2.89
CA VAL A 324 -2.91 -16.41 4.18
C VAL A 324 -3.17 -14.91 4.05
N PRO A 325 -3.66 -14.26 5.13
CA PRO A 325 -3.86 -12.82 5.11
C PRO A 325 -2.53 -12.07 5.17
N GLY A 326 -2.40 -11.04 4.34
CA GLY A 326 -1.38 -10.00 4.44
C GLY A 326 -2.03 -8.62 4.25
N GLN A 327 -1.52 -7.60 4.95
CA GLN A 327 -2.06 -6.24 4.84
C GLN A 327 -1.55 -5.55 3.57
N MET A 328 -0.38 -4.90 3.59
CA MET A 328 0.13 -4.16 2.43
C MET A 328 1.25 -4.89 1.67
N TRP A 329 1.90 -5.88 2.30
CA TRP A 329 3.05 -6.56 1.70
C TRP A 329 3.25 -7.98 2.24
N ALA A 330 3.95 -8.78 1.45
CA ALA A 330 4.59 -10.02 1.87
C ALA A 330 6.01 -10.08 1.29
N ASP A 331 6.94 -10.66 2.02
CA ASP A 331 8.37 -10.66 1.71
C ASP A 331 8.96 -12.06 1.78
N LEU A 332 9.82 -12.37 0.80
CA LEU A 332 10.66 -13.55 0.79
C LEU A 332 12.12 -13.09 0.73
N SER A 333 12.83 -13.27 1.84
CA SER A 333 14.22 -12.82 2.01
C SER A 333 15.15 -13.97 2.40
N GLU A 334 16.36 -13.93 1.87
CA GLU A 334 17.52 -14.71 2.31
C GLU A 334 18.60 -13.78 2.92
N GLY A 335 19.81 -14.29 3.15
CA GLY A 335 20.82 -13.59 3.97
C GLY A 335 21.20 -12.19 3.49
N ASP A 336 21.30 -11.95 2.18
CA ASP A 336 21.83 -10.72 1.57
C ASP A 336 20.89 -10.07 0.53
N TYR A 337 19.69 -10.64 0.35
CA TYR A 337 18.76 -10.23 -0.68
C TYR A 337 17.33 -10.66 -0.36
N GLY A 338 16.35 -9.96 -0.90
CA GLY A 338 14.95 -10.34 -0.77
C GLY A 338 14.09 -9.75 -1.88
N VAL A 339 12.89 -10.28 -2.00
CA VAL A 339 11.88 -9.80 -2.94
C VAL A 339 10.54 -9.74 -2.23
N ALA A 340 9.94 -8.55 -2.23
CA ALA A 340 8.63 -8.31 -1.66
C ALA A 340 7.57 -8.13 -2.73
N LEU A 341 6.34 -8.54 -2.41
CA LEU A 341 5.13 -8.36 -3.19
C LEU A 341 4.17 -7.44 -2.43
N LEU A 342 4.03 -6.21 -2.91
CA LEU A 342 3.23 -5.15 -2.29
C LEU A 342 1.85 -5.07 -2.96
N ASN A 343 0.86 -4.51 -2.27
CA ASN A 343 -0.48 -4.30 -2.82
C ASN A 343 -1.18 -3.08 -2.22
N ASP A 344 -2.23 -2.60 -2.90
CA ASP A 344 -3.05 -1.48 -2.42
C ASP A 344 -4.46 -1.86 -1.93
N CYS A 345 -4.91 -3.11 -2.15
CA CYS A 345 -6.28 -3.55 -1.78
C CYS A 345 -6.52 -5.07 -1.84
N LYS A 346 -5.47 -5.90 -1.82
CA LYS A 346 -5.55 -7.37 -1.94
C LYS A 346 -4.98 -8.01 -0.68
N TYR A 347 -5.73 -8.94 -0.09
CA TYR A 347 -5.41 -9.46 1.24
C TYR A 347 -5.02 -10.94 1.24
N GLY A 348 -5.28 -11.65 0.14
CA GLY A 348 -4.94 -13.05 -0.04
C GLY A 348 -3.56 -13.22 -0.65
N TYR A 349 -2.62 -13.75 0.13
CA TYR A 349 -1.29 -14.13 -0.33
C TYR A 349 -1.11 -15.63 -0.27
N ASP A 350 -0.31 -16.16 -1.18
CA ASP A 350 0.30 -17.47 -1.03
C ASP A 350 1.75 -17.43 -1.47
N ILE A 351 2.67 -17.79 -0.57
CA ILE A 351 4.09 -17.93 -0.90
C ILE A 351 4.46 -19.38 -0.63
N HIS A 352 4.80 -20.08 -1.70
CA HIS A 352 5.20 -21.48 -1.64
C HIS A 352 6.56 -21.65 -2.34
N GLU A 353 7.51 -22.22 -1.61
CA GLU A 353 8.92 -22.30 -1.99
C GLU A 353 9.44 -20.91 -2.36
N ASN A 354 9.72 -20.69 -3.65
CA ASN A 354 10.25 -19.45 -4.20
C ASN A 354 9.24 -18.68 -5.06
N VAL A 355 7.95 -19.05 -5.02
CA VAL A 355 6.91 -18.39 -5.81
C VAL A 355 6.06 -17.51 -4.89
N LEU A 356 6.13 -16.19 -5.12
CA LEU A 356 5.23 -15.24 -4.48
C LEU A 356 3.97 -15.10 -5.33
N ARG A 357 2.79 -15.32 -4.73
CA ARG A 357 1.50 -15.12 -5.39
C ARG A 357 0.57 -14.23 -4.58
N LEU A 358 -0.21 -13.43 -5.31
CA LEU A 358 -1.26 -12.57 -4.79
C LEU A 358 -2.58 -12.93 -5.45
N SER A 359 -3.60 -13.20 -4.64
CA SER A 359 -4.97 -13.43 -5.10
C SER A 359 -5.62 -12.10 -5.50
N LEU A 360 -6.10 -12.01 -6.74
CA LEU A 360 -6.60 -10.78 -7.34
C LEU A 360 -8.13 -10.71 -7.36
N ILE A 361 -8.79 -11.73 -7.92
CA ILE A 361 -10.25 -11.77 -8.12
C ILE A 361 -10.75 -13.18 -7.88
N LYS A 362 -11.83 -13.35 -7.10
CA LYS A 362 -12.51 -14.62 -6.86
C LYS A 362 -13.98 -14.51 -7.24
N CYS A 363 -14.43 -15.26 -8.24
CA CYS A 363 -15.81 -15.14 -8.76
C CYS A 363 -16.71 -16.26 -8.26
N ALA A 364 -17.05 -16.21 -6.98
CA ALA A 364 -18.10 -17.05 -6.41
C ALA A 364 -19.49 -16.68 -6.99
N THR A 365 -20.44 -17.58 -6.87
CA THR A 365 -21.85 -17.37 -7.30
C THR A 365 -22.85 -17.54 -6.15
N MET A 366 -22.35 -17.85 -4.95
CA MET A 366 -23.15 -17.97 -3.73
C MET A 366 -22.39 -17.32 -2.57
N PRO A 367 -23.01 -16.39 -1.82
CA PRO A 367 -24.44 -16.02 -1.84
C PRO A 367 -24.85 -15.02 -2.94
N ASP A 368 -23.90 -14.32 -3.54
CA ASP A 368 -24.14 -13.36 -4.63
C ASP A 368 -23.86 -13.99 -6.01
N PRO A 369 -24.87 -14.17 -6.88
CA PRO A 369 -24.70 -14.75 -8.22
C PRO A 369 -23.84 -13.91 -9.19
N GLN A 370 -23.58 -12.64 -8.87
CA GLN A 370 -22.81 -11.70 -9.69
C GLN A 370 -21.53 -11.23 -8.99
N ALA A 371 -21.11 -11.92 -7.91
CA ALA A 371 -19.93 -11.51 -7.15
C ALA A 371 -18.71 -11.32 -8.08
N ASP A 372 -18.07 -10.16 -7.93
CA ASP A 372 -16.87 -9.77 -8.67
C ASP A 372 -16.96 -9.76 -10.21
N LYS A 373 -18.16 -9.77 -10.79
CA LYS A 373 -18.33 -9.38 -12.20
C LYS A 373 -18.27 -7.87 -12.37
N GLY A 374 -17.60 -7.42 -13.43
CA GLY A 374 -17.44 -6.02 -13.79
C GLY A 374 -16.02 -5.52 -13.64
N VAL A 375 -15.88 -4.20 -13.44
CA VAL A 375 -14.60 -3.51 -13.49
C VAL A 375 -13.91 -3.50 -12.13
N HIS A 376 -12.70 -4.04 -12.08
CA HIS A 376 -11.78 -4.02 -10.95
C HIS A 376 -10.61 -3.08 -11.22
N ARG A 377 -10.15 -2.40 -10.16
CA ARG A 377 -8.97 -1.53 -10.19
C ARG A 377 -8.10 -1.82 -8.98
N PHE A 378 -6.85 -2.17 -9.21
CA PHE A 378 -5.91 -2.50 -8.14
C PHE A 378 -4.48 -2.34 -8.62
N THR A 379 -3.58 -2.08 -7.67
CA THR A 379 -2.15 -2.00 -7.91
C THR A 379 -1.44 -3.00 -7.01
N TYR A 380 -0.51 -3.73 -7.59
CA TYR A 380 0.47 -4.52 -6.87
C TYR A 380 1.86 -4.21 -7.41
N SER A 381 2.88 -4.50 -6.63
CA SER A 381 4.25 -4.14 -6.99
C SER A 381 5.24 -5.23 -6.62
N LEU A 382 6.24 -5.44 -7.48
CA LEU A 382 7.39 -6.27 -7.18
C LEU A 382 8.54 -5.37 -6.70
N LEU A 383 9.11 -5.69 -5.54
CA LEU A 383 10.19 -4.94 -4.93
C LEU A 383 11.37 -5.85 -4.58
N PRO A 384 12.37 -6.01 -5.47
CA PRO A 384 13.69 -6.49 -5.07
C PRO A 384 14.37 -5.52 -4.10
N HIS A 385 15.02 -6.04 -3.06
CA HIS A 385 15.70 -5.22 -2.06
C HIS A 385 17.00 -5.86 -1.53
N PRO A 386 17.97 -5.04 -1.06
CA PRO A 386 19.32 -5.47 -0.65
C PRO A 386 19.44 -6.36 0.61
N GLY A 387 18.33 -6.91 1.13
CA GLY A 387 18.27 -7.59 2.42
C GLY A 387 18.21 -6.63 3.63
N GLY A 388 18.12 -7.19 4.83
CA GLY A 388 17.88 -6.44 6.08
C GLY A 388 16.40 -6.21 6.34
N LEU A 389 15.95 -6.50 7.58
CA LEU A 389 14.56 -6.41 8.06
C LEU A 389 13.74 -5.34 7.33
N ALA A 390 12.63 -5.75 6.69
CA ALA A 390 11.38 -5.07 6.24
C ALA A 390 11.24 -3.53 6.19
N ALA A 391 12.29 -2.75 6.39
CA ALA A 391 12.24 -1.31 6.64
C ALA A 391 11.96 -0.54 5.35
N GLU A 392 12.71 -0.88 4.29
CA GLU A 392 12.48 -0.41 2.92
C GLU A 392 11.14 -0.94 2.39
N VAL A 393 10.87 -2.24 2.59
CA VAL A 393 9.61 -2.89 2.17
C VAL A 393 8.39 -2.18 2.74
N GLN A 394 8.37 -1.91 4.05
CA GLN A 394 7.27 -1.20 4.70
C GLN A 394 7.15 0.26 4.24
N ALA A 395 8.28 0.95 4.01
CA ALA A 395 8.24 2.33 3.50
C ALA A 395 7.67 2.39 2.08
N GLU A 396 8.10 1.49 1.20
CA GLU A 396 7.57 1.37 -0.17
C GLU A 396 6.10 0.92 -0.19
N ALA A 397 5.71 0.00 0.69
CA ALA A 397 4.32 -0.43 0.84
C ALA A 397 3.41 0.71 1.34
N MET A 398 3.90 1.55 2.25
CA MET A 398 3.21 2.75 2.70
C MET A 398 3.19 3.82 1.60
N ASP A 399 4.26 4.04 0.83
CA ASP A 399 4.22 4.99 -0.29
C ASP A 399 3.13 4.62 -1.31
N LEU A 400 2.97 3.33 -1.59
CA LEU A 400 1.92 2.81 -2.47
C LEU A 400 0.50 3.08 -1.93
N ASN A 401 0.31 3.14 -0.62
CA ASN A 401 -1.01 3.22 0.02
C ASN A 401 -1.40 4.62 0.54
N TYR A 402 -0.43 5.49 0.83
CA TYR A 402 -0.62 6.83 1.39
C TYR A 402 -0.35 7.90 0.32
N PRO A 403 -1.34 8.27 -0.51
CA PRO A 403 -1.14 9.28 -1.55
C PRO A 403 -0.78 10.64 -0.96
N LEU A 404 -0.02 11.43 -1.72
CA LEU A 404 0.22 12.83 -1.39
C LEU A 404 -0.97 13.70 -1.79
N ARG A 405 -1.31 14.69 -0.95
CA ARG A 405 -2.27 15.73 -1.29
C ARG A 405 -1.54 17.01 -1.71
N VAL A 406 -1.93 17.57 -2.85
CA VAL A 406 -1.48 18.89 -3.30
C VAL A 406 -2.55 19.91 -2.94
N GLN A 407 -2.16 20.93 -2.19
CA GLN A 407 -3.03 22.04 -1.82
C GLN A 407 -2.62 23.30 -2.59
N ALA A 408 -3.58 23.91 -3.28
CA ALA A 408 -3.39 25.17 -3.98
C ALA A 408 -3.01 26.32 -3.02
N PRO A 409 -2.34 27.38 -3.52
CA PRO A 409 -2.01 28.55 -2.72
C PRO A 409 -3.24 29.14 -2.03
N GLY A 410 -3.06 29.66 -0.82
CA GLY A 410 -4.14 30.24 -0.04
C GLY A 410 -3.61 31.04 1.13
N LYS A 411 -4.51 31.79 1.77
CA LYS A 411 -4.21 32.53 3.00
C LYS A 411 -4.21 31.63 4.24
N GLY A 412 -3.85 30.36 4.07
CA GLY A 412 -3.60 29.47 5.19
C GLY A 412 -2.45 30.04 6.03
N GLY A 413 -2.38 29.60 7.28
CA GLY A 413 -1.46 30.16 8.26
C GLY A 413 -1.32 29.33 9.52
N ALA A 414 -1.92 28.13 9.53
CA ALA A 414 -1.71 27.19 10.61
C ALA A 414 -0.25 26.71 10.57
N ARG A 415 0.44 26.82 11.71
CA ARG A 415 1.74 26.19 11.89
C ARG A 415 1.50 24.69 12.03
N ALA A 416 1.89 23.92 11.01
CA ALA A 416 1.73 22.48 11.00
C ALA A 416 2.35 21.83 12.24
N VAL A 417 1.57 21.10 13.03
CA VAL A 417 2.11 20.27 14.11
C VAL A 417 2.77 19.04 13.52
N GLN A 418 4.02 18.79 13.88
CA GLN A 418 4.79 17.65 13.42
C GLN A 418 5.39 16.89 14.59
N VAL A 419 5.33 15.55 14.49
CA VAL A 419 5.95 14.62 15.43
C VAL A 419 6.92 13.74 14.65
N THR A 420 8.16 13.65 15.11
CA THR A 420 9.19 12.81 14.50
C THR A 420 9.81 11.86 15.51
N SER A 421 10.23 10.69 15.06
CA SER A 421 10.98 9.72 15.86
C SER A 421 12.46 9.79 15.51
N THR A 422 13.35 9.69 16.50
CA THR A 422 14.78 9.49 16.27
C THR A 422 15.14 8.05 15.88
N ALA A 423 14.19 7.11 16.01
CA ALA A 423 14.42 5.69 15.84
C ALA A 423 13.77 5.18 14.53
N PRO A 424 14.54 4.58 13.61
CA PRO A 424 14.05 4.12 12.30
C PRO A 424 13.15 2.86 12.37
N ASN A 425 13.13 2.20 13.52
CA ASN A 425 12.28 1.04 13.81
C ASN A 425 10.93 1.42 14.46
N VAL A 426 10.59 2.72 14.52
CA VAL A 426 9.30 3.20 15.02
C VAL A 426 8.49 3.84 13.91
N ILE A 427 7.22 3.45 13.83
CA ILE A 427 6.21 4.04 12.95
C ILE A 427 5.25 4.84 13.82
N ILE A 428 5.13 6.14 13.55
CA ILE A 428 4.09 6.99 14.14
C ILE A 428 2.81 6.77 13.33
N GLU A 429 2.09 5.71 13.70
CA GLU A 429 0.90 5.28 12.96
C GLU A 429 -0.19 6.34 13.01
N THR A 430 -0.63 6.76 14.19
CA THR A 430 -1.76 7.67 14.30
C THR A 430 -1.31 9.02 14.83
N LEU A 431 -1.66 10.08 14.11
CA LEU A 431 -1.66 11.45 14.60
C LEU A 431 -3.09 11.97 14.47
N LYS A 432 -3.77 12.22 15.59
CA LYS A 432 -5.16 12.70 15.56
C LYS A 432 -5.46 13.65 16.70
N PRO A 433 -6.52 14.46 16.63
CA PRO A 433 -6.99 15.22 17.77
C PRO A 433 -7.53 14.29 18.88
N ALA A 434 -7.38 14.69 20.14
CA ALA A 434 -7.96 13.94 21.26
C ALA A 434 -9.49 14.01 21.25
N GLU A 435 -10.15 12.92 21.66
CA GLU A 435 -11.62 12.79 21.62
C GLU A 435 -12.32 13.81 22.53
N ASP A 436 -11.73 14.13 23.68
CA ASP A 436 -12.22 15.15 24.60
C ASP A 436 -11.79 16.59 24.22
N GLY A 437 -11.16 16.76 23.05
CA GLY A 437 -10.65 18.03 22.55
C GLY A 437 -9.38 18.53 23.25
N ARG A 438 -8.82 17.79 24.21
CA ARG A 438 -7.65 18.22 24.98
C ARG A 438 -6.36 17.62 24.41
N GLY A 439 -5.78 18.37 23.48
CA GLY A 439 -4.50 18.06 22.86
C GLY A 439 -4.60 17.09 21.69
N LEU A 440 -3.50 16.41 21.42
CA LEU A 440 -3.33 15.49 20.29
C LEU A 440 -3.01 14.10 20.80
N ILE A 441 -3.44 13.08 20.07
CA ILE A 441 -3.07 11.68 20.28
C ILE A 441 -2.03 11.30 19.24
N VAL A 442 -0.91 10.79 19.72
CA VAL A 442 0.17 10.21 18.92
C VAL A 442 0.26 8.73 19.29
N ARG A 443 -0.07 7.86 18.34
CA ARG A 443 0.07 6.41 18.49
C ARG A 443 1.19 5.90 17.60
N PHE A 444 2.06 5.08 18.15
CA PHE A 444 3.18 4.53 17.43
C PHE A 444 3.49 3.11 17.90
N TYR A 445 4.23 2.38 17.08
CA TYR A 445 4.63 1.02 17.41
C TYR A 445 6.06 0.70 16.95
N GLU A 446 6.66 -0.27 17.64
CA GLU A 446 7.96 -0.84 17.28
C GLU A 446 7.78 -1.90 16.18
N ARG A 447 8.47 -1.75 15.05
CA ARG A 447 8.22 -2.57 13.84
C ARG A 447 9.24 -3.66 13.56
N ALA A 448 10.39 -3.65 14.23
CA ALA A 448 11.57 -4.42 13.85
C ALA A 448 11.96 -5.50 14.89
N ARG A 449 11.09 -5.79 15.87
CA ARG A 449 11.36 -6.70 16.98
C ARG A 449 12.57 -6.25 17.82
N GLN A 450 12.76 -4.93 17.96
CA GLN A 450 13.86 -4.35 18.72
C GLN A 450 13.38 -3.79 20.07
N ARG A 451 14.34 -3.59 20.98
CA ARG A 451 14.11 -3.04 22.31
C ARG A 451 15.03 -1.86 22.54
N GLY A 452 14.55 -0.86 23.27
CA GLY A 452 15.40 0.20 23.77
C GLY A 452 14.74 1.58 23.76
N PRO A 453 15.51 2.62 24.09
CA PRO A 453 14.99 3.97 24.19
C PRO A 453 14.70 4.55 22.81
N VAL A 454 13.52 5.14 22.67
CA VAL A 454 13.10 5.92 21.51
C VAL A 454 12.77 7.33 21.97
N ALA A 455 13.21 8.32 21.21
CA ALA A 455 12.81 9.70 21.44
C ALA A 455 11.85 10.18 20.35
N LEU A 456 10.75 10.79 20.79
CA LEU A 456 9.87 11.58 19.94
C LEU A 456 10.16 13.06 20.13
N ASN A 457 10.22 13.78 19.02
CA ASN A 457 10.42 15.22 18.99
C ASN A 457 9.16 15.90 18.44
N PHE A 458 8.79 17.01 19.05
CA PHE A 458 7.67 17.85 18.66
C PHE A 458 8.20 19.17 18.11
N ASN A 459 7.52 19.74 17.12
CA ASN A 459 7.83 21.08 16.62
C ASN A 459 7.00 22.19 17.30
N ILE A 460 6.33 21.87 18.41
CA ILE A 460 5.51 22.75 19.24
C ILE A 460 5.99 22.74 20.68
N ASP A 461 5.65 23.79 21.43
CA ASP A 461 5.84 23.81 22.87
C ASP A 461 4.77 22.93 23.55
N VAL A 462 5.22 22.01 24.40
CA VAL A 462 4.36 21.04 25.07
C VAL A 462 4.24 21.39 26.55
N GLU A 463 3.01 21.46 27.05
CA GLU A 463 2.69 21.62 28.47
C GLU A 463 2.93 20.30 29.21
N CYS A 464 2.32 19.22 28.73
CA CYS A 464 2.52 17.88 29.27
C CYS A 464 2.38 16.79 28.20
N VAL A 465 3.00 15.65 28.49
CA VAL A 465 2.84 14.41 27.72
C VAL A 465 2.34 13.33 28.66
N GLU A 466 1.22 12.71 28.32
CA GLU A 466 0.62 11.64 29.11
C GLU A 466 0.64 10.35 28.30
N ARG A 467 1.16 9.26 28.86
CA ARG A 467 0.90 7.93 28.32
C ARG A 467 -0.56 7.58 28.57
N CYS A 468 -1.24 7.07 27.55
CA CYS A 468 -2.63 6.64 27.64
C CYS A 468 -2.82 5.28 26.98
N ASP A 469 -3.95 4.64 27.25
CA ASP A 469 -4.37 3.44 26.53
C ASP A 469 -5.01 3.79 25.17
N LEU A 470 -5.52 2.77 24.46
CA LEU A 470 -6.15 2.97 23.15
C LEU A 470 -7.47 3.77 23.22
N LEU A 471 -8.06 3.88 24.41
CA LEU A 471 -9.26 4.68 24.71
C LEU A 471 -8.91 6.08 25.24
N GLU A 472 -7.64 6.48 25.11
CA GLU A 472 -7.13 7.80 25.50
C GLU A 472 -7.22 8.09 27.00
N VAL A 473 -7.41 7.05 27.83
CA VAL A 473 -7.43 7.19 29.27
C VAL A 473 -5.99 7.34 29.77
N ALA A 474 -5.69 8.48 30.39
CA ALA A 474 -4.36 8.79 30.91
C ALA A 474 -3.95 7.80 32.01
N GLN A 475 -2.70 7.33 31.94
CA GLN A 475 -2.11 6.36 32.86
C GLN A 475 -0.96 6.96 33.66
N GLU A 476 -0.07 7.69 32.98
CA GLU A 476 1.09 8.34 33.60
C GLU A 476 1.50 9.60 32.84
N THR A 477 1.95 10.63 33.57
CA THR A 477 2.59 11.80 32.98
C THR A 477 4.07 11.52 32.77
N LEU A 478 4.54 11.67 31.54
CA LEU A 478 5.93 11.44 31.16
C LEU A 478 6.77 12.70 31.38
N LYS A 479 8.04 12.50 31.75
CA LYS A 479 9.00 13.59 31.82
C LYS A 479 9.42 14.00 30.40
N THR A 480 9.36 15.30 30.14
CA THR A 480 9.80 15.90 28.88
C THR A 480 11.08 16.71 29.08
N ASP A 481 11.88 16.80 28.02
CA ASP A 481 13.01 17.72 27.91
C ASP A 481 12.70 18.72 26.79
N GLY A 482 12.02 19.82 27.16
CA GLY A 482 11.46 20.76 26.20
C GLY A 482 10.43 20.09 25.29
N ALA A 483 10.67 20.12 23.98
CA ALA A 483 9.82 19.51 22.96
C ALA A 483 10.22 18.05 22.63
N ARG A 484 10.74 17.31 23.61
CA ARG A 484 11.17 15.91 23.44
C ARG A 484 10.69 15.03 24.60
N VAL A 485 10.27 13.81 24.26
CA VAL A 485 9.98 12.75 25.23
C VAL A 485 10.78 11.49 24.86
N THR A 486 11.31 10.78 25.87
CA THR A 486 12.04 9.51 25.67
C THR A 486 11.32 8.39 26.40
N ILE A 487 11.11 7.27 25.72
CA ILE A 487 10.39 6.10 26.24
C ILE A 487 11.14 4.83 25.80
N ASP A 488 11.26 3.85 26.69
CA ASP A 488 11.75 2.53 26.34
C ASP A 488 10.65 1.68 25.73
N LEU A 489 10.90 1.11 24.55
CA LEU A 489 9.96 0.21 23.87
C LEU A 489 10.38 -1.26 24.00
N ASN A 490 9.38 -2.12 24.14
CA ASN A 490 9.49 -3.55 23.93
C ASN A 490 9.30 -3.90 22.43
N PRO A 491 9.80 -5.07 21.98
CA PRO A 491 9.51 -5.58 20.64
C PRO A 491 8.01 -5.61 20.35
N PHE A 492 7.58 -5.01 19.24
CA PHE A 492 6.17 -4.88 18.83
C PHE A 492 5.24 -4.17 19.84
N GLU A 493 5.78 -3.35 20.75
CA GLU A 493 4.95 -2.56 21.64
C GLU A 493 4.20 -1.46 20.90
N ILE A 494 2.92 -1.30 21.20
CA ILE A 494 2.09 -0.18 20.76
C ILE A 494 1.95 0.80 21.92
N VAL A 495 2.25 2.06 21.66
CA VAL A 495 2.19 3.14 22.66
C VAL A 495 1.31 4.26 22.14
N SER A 496 0.42 4.76 23.00
CA SER A 496 -0.37 5.98 22.75
C SER A 496 0.05 7.06 23.73
N LEU A 497 0.33 8.25 23.22
CA LEU A 497 0.64 9.44 24.00
C LEU A 497 -0.38 10.52 23.69
N ARG A 498 -0.85 11.18 24.74
CA ARG A 498 -1.55 12.44 24.65
C ARG A 498 -0.55 13.58 24.83
N ILE A 499 -0.50 14.47 23.84
CA ILE A 499 0.36 15.66 23.82
C ILE A 499 -0.53 16.87 24.05
N VAL A 500 -0.31 17.59 25.14
CA VAL A 500 -1.04 18.84 25.44
C VAL A 500 -0.14 20.03 25.08
N PRO A 501 -0.46 20.80 24.02
CA PRO A 501 0.28 22.00 23.65
C PRO A 501 0.16 23.10 24.72
N LYS A 502 1.13 24.02 24.77
CA LYS A 502 1.09 25.21 25.65
C LYS A 502 0.18 26.34 25.15
#